data_AF-A0A6I3L988-F1
#
_entry.id   AF-A0A6I3L988-F1
#
_cell.length_a   1.000
_cell.length_b   1.000
_cell.length_c   1.000
_cell.angle_alpha   90.00
_cell.angle_beta   90.00
_cell.angle_gamma   90.00
#
_symmetry.space_group_name_H-M   'P 1'
#
loop_
_entity.id
_entity.type
_entity.pdbx_description
1 polymer ?
#
loop_
_entity_poly.entity_id
_entity_poly.type
_entity_poly.pdbx_seq_one_letter_code
_entity_poly.pdbx_strand_id
1 'polypeptide(L)'
;MGHEQGRFPSSGQAVYAISVAAELAGVGIQTLRLYEQHGLISPVRSSGGTRRYSGDDLARLARITALTGQGINLAGIARILDLEDANTALTAERDELRNRP
;
A
#
# COMPACT_ATOMS: atom_id res chain seq x y z
N MET A 1 22.81 -29.63 -1.56
CA MET A 1 21.99 -28.79 -2.45
C MET A 1 21.28 -27.78 -1.56
N GLY A 2 21.71 -26.51 -1.60
CA GLY A 2 21.13 -25.46 -0.76
C GLY A 2 19.77 -25.07 -1.30
N HIS A 3 18.74 -25.14 -0.46
CA HIS A 3 17.46 -24.51 -0.76
C HIS A 3 17.70 -22.99 -0.72
N GLU A 4 17.84 -22.36 -1.90
CA GLU A 4 17.60 -20.92 -2.05
C GLU A 4 16.13 -20.67 -1.73
N GLN A 5 15.83 -20.51 -0.44
CA GLN A 5 14.58 -19.90 -0.01
C GLN A 5 14.62 -18.48 -0.56
N GLY A 6 13.87 -18.23 -1.64
CA GLY A 6 13.72 -16.91 -2.21
C GLY A 6 13.39 -15.92 -1.09
N ARG A 7 14.30 -15.00 -0.82
CA ARG A 7 14.07 -13.96 0.18
C ARG A 7 12.95 -13.09 -0.33
N PHE A 8 11.73 -13.32 0.19
CA PHE A 8 10.61 -12.45 -0.11
C PHE A 8 10.97 -11.02 0.34
N PRO A 9 10.67 -10.00 -0.48
CA PRO A 9 10.85 -8.61 -0.08
C PRO A 9 10.07 -8.36 1.22
N SER A 10 10.65 -7.60 2.16
CA SER A 10 9.86 -7.10 3.29
C SER A 10 8.70 -6.25 2.77
N SER A 11 7.59 -6.17 3.50
CA SER A 11 6.39 -5.47 3.01
C SER A 11 6.66 -4.01 2.62
N GLY A 12 7.56 -3.30 3.30
CA GLY A 12 7.98 -1.94 2.92
C GLY A 12 8.99 -1.83 1.78
N GLN A 13 9.53 -2.95 1.26
CA GLN A 13 10.53 -2.92 0.19
C GLN A 13 9.86 -2.78 -1.18
N ALA A 14 10.09 -1.64 -1.83
CA ALA A 14 9.49 -1.32 -3.12
C ALA A 14 10.19 -2.07 -4.27
N VAL A 15 9.57 -3.16 -4.76
CA VAL A 15 10.13 -4.03 -5.82
C VAL A 15 9.19 -4.29 -6.99
N TYR A 16 7.89 -4.06 -6.84
CA TYR A 16 6.91 -4.37 -7.89
C TYR A 16 6.81 -3.24 -8.91
N ALA A 17 6.77 -3.57 -10.20
CA ALA A 17 6.47 -2.59 -11.25
C ALA A 17 4.95 -2.31 -11.31
N ILE A 18 4.55 -1.21 -11.97
CA ILE A 18 3.14 -0.79 -12.05
C ILE A 18 2.22 -1.86 -12.66
N SER A 19 2.70 -2.61 -13.65
CA SER A 19 1.92 -3.70 -14.26
C SER A 19 1.62 -4.81 -13.26
N VAL A 20 2.66 -5.25 -12.55
CA VAL A 20 2.55 -6.31 -11.53
C VAL A 20 1.68 -5.83 -10.36
N ALA A 21 1.86 -4.60 -9.90
CA ALA A 21 1.06 -4.04 -8.82
C ALA A 21 -0.43 -3.96 -9.19
N ALA A 22 -0.75 -3.52 -10.42
CA ALA A 22 -2.11 -3.45 -10.92
C ALA A 22 -2.76 -4.85 -10.99
N GLU A 23 -2.03 -5.85 -11.50
CA GLU A 23 -2.47 -7.24 -11.56
C GLU A 23 -2.75 -7.80 -10.16
N LEU A 24 -1.81 -7.66 -9.23
CA LEU A 24 -1.93 -8.16 -7.86
C LEU A 24 -3.08 -7.48 -7.09
N ALA A 25 -3.34 -6.20 -7.36
CA ALA A 25 -4.44 -5.46 -6.76
C ALA A 25 -5.80 -5.67 -7.46
N GLY A 26 -5.83 -6.40 -8.59
CA GLY A 26 -7.05 -6.64 -9.36
C GLY A 26 -7.62 -5.37 -10.01
N VAL A 27 -6.78 -4.38 -10.32
CA VAL A 27 -7.19 -3.11 -10.94
C VAL A 27 -6.48 -2.86 -12.26
N GLY A 28 -7.09 -2.05 -13.13
CA GLY A 28 -6.41 -1.61 -14.34
C GLY A 28 -5.26 -0.64 -14.05
N ILE A 29 -4.23 -0.62 -14.89
CA ILE A 29 -3.08 0.31 -14.78
C ILE A 29 -3.55 1.78 -14.78
N GLN A 30 -4.59 2.11 -15.55
CA GLN A 30 -5.13 3.48 -15.58
C GLN A 30 -5.79 3.86 -14.25
N THR A 31 -6.53 2.93 -13.64
CA THR A 31 -7.11 3.10 -12.30
C THR A 31 -6.04 3.27 -11.23
N LEU A 32 -4.95 2.49 -11.30
CA LEU A 32 -3.81 2.64 -10.39
C LEU A 32 -3.17 4.04 -10.52
N ARG A 33 -3.01 4.55 -11.74
CA ARG A 33 -2.52 5.92 -11.98
C ARG A 33 -3.48 6.99 -11.45
N LEU A 34 -4.79 6.76 -11.56
CA LEU A 34 -5.78 7.66 -10.98
C LEU A 34 -5.61 7.72 -9.45
N TYR A 35 -5.45 6.57 -8.79
CA TYR A 35 -5.22 6.54 -7.34
C TYR A 35 -3.95 7.30 -6.93
N GLU A 36 -2.85 7.15 -7.69
CA GLU A 36 -1.63 7.97 -7.47
C GLU A 36 -1.87 9.46 -7.67
N GLN A 37 -2.59 9.85 -8.73
CA GLN A 37 -2.88 11.25 -9.03
C GLN A 37 -3.70 11.90 -7.91
N HIS A 38 -4.59 11.14 -7.29
CA HIS A 38 -5.37 11.55 -6.12
C HIS A 38 -4.60 11.42 -4.80
N GLY A 39 -3.32 11.02 -4.83
CA GLY A 39 -2.47 10.91 -3.65
C GLY A 39 -2.78 9.73 -2.74
N LEU A 40 -3.65 8.80 -3.16
CA LEU A 40 -4.05 7.64 -2.34
C LEU A 40 -2.93 6.61 -2.20
N ILE A 41 -1.98 6.59 -3.14
CA ILE A 41 -0.80 5.72 -3.17
C ILE A 41 0.38 6.55 -3.66
N SER A 42 1.54 6.40 -3.02
CA SER A 42 2.75 7.13 -3.36
C SER A 42 3.94 6.18 -3.47
N PRO A 43 4.11 5.50 -4.63
CA PRO A 43 5.17 4.51 -4.79
C PRO A 43 6.53 5.21 -4.89
N VAL A 44 7.56 4.54 -4.38
CA VAL A 44 8.94 5.03 -4.48
C VAL A 44 9.39 5.00 -5.96
N ARG A 45 10.13 6.01 -6.40
CA ARG A 45 10.80 5.96 -7.71
C ARG A 45 12.21 5.42 -7.55
N SER A 46 12.56 4.44 -8.38
CA SER A 46 13.93 3.93 -8.51
C SER A 46 14.87 4.99 -9.08
N SER A 47 16.19 4.76 -8.96
CA SER A 47 17.22 5.64 -9.54
C SER A 47 17.06 5.87 -11.05
N GLY A 48 16.50 4.89 -11.78
CA GLY A 48 16.16 5.00 -13.20
C GLY A 48 14.83 5.70 -13.50
N GLY A 49 14.16 6.28 -12.51
CA GLY A 49 12.89 7.01 -12.66
C GLY A 49 11.63 6.15 -12.68
N THR A 50 11.75 4.82 -12.72
CA THR A 50 10.60 3.91 -12.74
C THR A 50 9.99 3.75 -11.35
N ARG A 51 8.65 3.77 -11.27
CA ARG A 51 7.89 3.51 -10.04
C ARG A 51 8.10 2.08 -9.56
N ARG A 52 8.26 1.94 -8.25
CA ARG A 52 8.28 0.66 -7.55
C ARG A 52 7.28 0.70 -6.40
N TYR A 53 6.44 -0.32 -6.33
CA TYR A 53 5.46 -0.52 -5.27
C TYR A 53 6.02 -1.54 -4.29
N SER A 54 5.75 -1.30 -3.03
CA SER A 54 6.03 -2.17 -1.90
C SER A 54 4.84 -3.10 -1.63
N GLY A 55 5.01 -4.12 -0.80
CA GLY A 55 3.90 -4.91 -0.28
C GLY A 55 2.88 -4.07 0.50
N ASP A 56 3.33 -3.03 1.21
CA ASP A 56 2.44 -2.11 1.93
C ASP A 56 1.58 -1.29 0.93
N ASP A 57 2.16 -0.87 -0.20
CA ASP A 57 1.40 -0.25 -1.30
C ASP A 57 0.35 -1.20 -1.86
N LEU A 58 0.66 -2.49 -2.01
CA LEU A 58 -0.30 -3.50 -2.50
C LEU A 58 -1.45 -3.71 -1.51
N ALA A 59 -1.15 -3.77 -0.21
CA ALA A 59 -2.17 -3.89 0.83
C ALA A 59 -3.09 -2.66 0.82
N ARG A 60 -2.52 -1.46 0.68
CA ARG A 60 -3.28 -0.22 0.55
C ARG A 60 -4.13 -0.19 -0.72
N LEU A 61 -3.61 -0.67 -1.85
CA LEU A 61 -4.38 -0.81 -3.08
C LEU A 61 -5.57 -1.75 -2.93
N ALA A 62 -5.38 -2.91 -2.31
CA ALA A 62 -6.48 -3.84 -2.03
C ALA A 62 -7.56 -3.18 -1.16
N ARG A 63 -7.16 -2.37 -0.17
CA ARG A 63 -8.09 -1.59 0.66
C ARG A 63 -8.87 -0.57 -0.15
N ILE A 64 -8.19 0.21 -1.01
CA ILE A 64 -8.84 1.18 -1.91
C ILE A 64 -9.86 0.47 -2.80
N THR A 65 -9.47 -0.63 -3.44
CA THR A 65 -10.36 -1.42 -4.33
C THR A 65 -11.61 -1.88 -3.58
N ALA A 66 -11.45 -2.39 -2.35
CA ALA A 66 -12.57 -2.83 -1.53
C ALA A 66 -13.53 -1.67 -1.17
N LEU A 67 -13.00 -0.48 -0.88
CA LEU A 67 -13.82 0.70 -0.56
C LEU A 67 -14.53 1.25 -1.81
N THR A 68 -13.86 1.27 -2.97
CA THR A 68 -14.53 1.61 -4.24
C THR A 68 -15.64 0.62 -4.59
N GLY A 69 -15.45 -0.67 -4.32
CA GLY A 69 -16.48 -1.70 -4.52
C GLY A 69 -17.72 -1.51 -3.64
N GLN A 70 -17.59 -0.76 -2.54
CA GLN A 70 -18.71 -0.35 -1.67
C GLN A 70 -19.37 0.96 -2.12
N GLY A 71 -18.95 1.55 -3.24
CA GLY A 71 -19.51 2.79 -3.78
C GLY A 71 -18.95 4.07 -3.13
N ILE A 72 -17.86 3.98 -2.36
CA ILE A 72 -17.24 5.14 -1.72
C ILE A 72 -16.39 5.89 -2.75
N ASN A 73 -16.55 7.21 -2.81
CA ASN A 73 -15.77 8.07 -3.72
C ASN A 73 -14.32 8.28 -3.21
N LEU A 74 -13.43 8.75 -4.09
CA LEU A 74 -12.00 8.89 -3.77
C LEU A 74 -11.71 9.83 -2.59
N ALA A 75 -12.50 10.89 -2.40
CA ALA A 75 -12.34 11.80 -1.27
C ALA A 75 -12.70 11.13 0.06
N GLY A 76 -13.79 10.34 0.07
CA GLY A 76 -14.17 9.52 1.21
C GLY A 76 -13.12 8.44 1.51
N ILE A 77 -12.57 7.80 0.46
CA ILE A 77 -11.50 6.82 0.60
C ILE A 77 -10.25 7.45 1.22
N ALA A 78 -9.80 8.61 0.72
CA ALA A 78 -8.67 9.33 1.31
C ALA A 78 -8.88 9.55 2.82
N ARG A 79 -10.07 10.05 3.19
CA ARG A 79 -10.39 10.31 4.59
C ARG A 79 -10.40 9.04 5.45
N ILE A 80 -10.92 7.93 4.92
CA ILE A 80 -10.92 6.64 5.61
C ILE A 80 -9.50 6.13 5.83
N LEU A 81 -8.65 6.18 4.80
CA LEU A 81 -7.26 5.75 4.90
C LEU A 81 -6.47 6.59 5.92
N ASP A 82 -6.64 7.91 5.92
CA ASP A 82 -6.00 8.79 6.91
C ASP A 82 -6.39 8.41 8.35
N LEU A 83 -7.67 8.05 8.55
CA LEU A 83 -8.18 7.62 9.86
C LEU A 83 -7.65 6.24 10.26
N GLU A 84 -7.55 5.30 9.31
CA GLU A 84 -6.97 3.97 9.54
C GLU A 84 -5.48 4.06 9.91
N ASP A 85 -4.73 4.92 9.21
CA ASP A 85 -3.31 5.19 9.50
C ASP A 85 -3.14 5.79 10.90
N ALA A 86 -3.91 6.83 11.23
CA ALA A 86 -3.86 7.48 12.53
C ALA A 86 -4.22 6.50 13.66
N ASN A 87 -5.24 5.65 13.46
CA ASN A 87 -5.65 4.65 14.44
C ASN A 87 -4.56 3.57 14.63
N THR A 88 -3.91 3.15 13.55
CA THR A 88 -2.79 2.21 13.61
C THR A 88 -1.64 2.78 14.43
N ALA A 89 -1.27 4.04 14.19
CA ALA A 89 -0.23 4.74 14.95
C ALA A 89 -0.58 4.87 16.44
N LEU A 90 -1.80 5.33 16.75
CA LEU A 90 -2.29 5.46 18.13
C LEU A 90 -2.34 4.12 18.86
N THR A 91 -2.71 3.04 18.17
CA THR A 91 -2.75 1.70 18.75
C THR A 91 -1.34 1.20 19.06
N ALA A 92 -0.39 1.41 18.16
CA ALA A 92 1.01 1.06 18.38
C ALA A 92 1.61 1.82 19.57
N GLU A 93 1.39 3.13 19.66
CA GLU A 93 1.84 3.96 20.79
C GLU A 93 1.21 3.50 22.11
N ARG A 94 -0.10 3.22 22.11
CA ARG A 94 -0.81 2.70 23.29
C ARG A 94 -0.23 1.37 23.76
N ASP A 95 0.14 0.49 22.84
CA ASP A 95 0.72 -0.82 23.18
C ASP A 95 2.14 -0.69 23.70
N GLU A 96 2.93 0.22 23.13
CA GLU A 96 4.26 0.55 23.68
C GLU A 96 4.14 1.07 25.12
N LEU A 97 3.26 2.04 25.38
CA LEU A 97 3.06 2.59 26.72
C LEU A 97 2.59 1.55 27.74
N ARG A 98 1.75 0.59 27.33
CA ARG A 98 1.29 -0.51 28.18
C ARG A 98 2.39 -1.52 28.50
N ASN A 99 3.34 -1.71 27.58
CA ASN A 99 4.40 -2.70 27.70
C ASN A 99 5.69 -2.13 28.30
N ARG A 100 5.70 -0.88 28.73
CA ARG A 100 6.84 -0.29 29.47
C ARG A 100 6.91 -0.92 30.87
N PRO A 101 8.09 -1.43 31.28
CA PRO A 101 8.30 -2.02 32.60
C PRO A 101 8.25 -1.00 33.74
#